data_AF-A0A2V9XCT9-F1
#
_entry.id   AF-A0A2V9XCT9-F1
#
_cell.length_a   1.000
_cell.length_b   1.000
_cell.length_c   1.000
_cell.angle_alpha   90.00
_cell.angle_beta   90.00
_cell.angle_gamma   90.00
#
_symmetry.space_group_name_H-M   'P 1'
#
loop_
_entity.id
_entity.type
_entity.pdbx_description
1 polymer ?
#
loop_
_entity_poly.entity_id
_entity_poly.type
_entity_poly.pdbx_seq_one_letter_code
_entity_poly.pdbx_strand_id
1 'polypeptide(L)'
;MVLGSPLNALLDPYGLTLDWKVIQEAGTMQSLDIFINFPIYDININVLHHDQKTVLPLHIERMNAYWGDESWRSVAYEKSHGLFETMEEKVSNRRLAEAFRERLKTVAGFTRVPEPLPMRNGKGSIVYYLFFASHKGTAENIVTYIFDKFARQRI
;
A
#
# COMPACT_ATOMS: atom_id res chain seq x y z
N MET A 1 9.92 -16.53 -32.36
CA MET A 1 9.12 -16.30 -31.14
C MET A 1 10.00 -15.53 -30.16
N VAL A 2 9.91 -14.20 -30.17
CA VAL A 2 10.72 -13.35 -29.28
C VAL A 2 10.11 -13.46 -27.89
N LEU A 3 10.83 -14.04 -26.94
CA LEU A 3 10.51 -13.92 -25.52
C LEU A 3 10.66 -12.44 -25.16
N GLY A 4 9.54 -11.72 -25.20
CA GLY A 4 9.48 -10.33 -24.75
C GLY A 4 9.96 -10.29 -23.30
N SER A 5 11.14 -9.70 -23.08
CA SER A 5 11.67 -9.49 -21.75
C SER A 5 10.67 -8.63 -20.96
N PRO A 6 10.28 -9.00 -19.73
CA PRO A 6 9.40 -8.17 -18.93
C PRO A 6 10.05 -6.80 -18.72
N LEU A 7 9.29 -5.74 -19.00
CA LEU A 7 9.67 -4.39 -18.61
C LEU A 7 9.38 -4.29 -17.11
N ASN A 8 10.43 -4.34 -16.31
CA ASN A 8 10.34 -4.12 -14.86
C ASN A 8 10.25 -2.62 -14.61
N ALA A 9 9.08 -2.14 -14.18
CA ALA A 9 8.91 -0.74 -13.82
C ALA A 9 9.02 -0.59 -12.29
N LEU A 10 10.11 0.02 -11.83
CA LEU A 10 10.28 0.40 -10.42
C LEU A 10 9.61 1.76 -10.22
N LEU A 11 8.46 1.79 -9.55
CA LEU A 11 7.82 3.03 -9.12
C LEU A 11 8.27 3.31 -7.68
N ASP A 12 9.32 4.11 -7.51
CA ASP A 12 9.70 4.64 -6.19
C ASP A 12 9.53 6.17 -6.11
N PRO A 13 8.32 6.64 -5.82
CA PRO A 13 8.13 7.90 -5.13
C PRO A 13 8.18 7.69 -3.61
N TYR A 14 9.17 8.30 -2.97
CA TYR A 14 9.13 8.49 -1.51
C TYR A 14 7.97 9.41 -1.13
N GLY A 15 6.95 8.86 -0.45
CA GLY A 15 5.79 9.59 0.07
C GLY A 15 4.53 9.52 -0.82
N LEU A 16 3.48 10.25 -0.44
CA LEU A 16 2.22 10.34 -1.21
C LEU A 16 2.37 11.22 -2.47
N THR A 17 3.19 10.79 -3.43
CA THR A 17 3.38 11.48 -4.72
C THR A 17 3.11 10.58 -5.92
N LEU A 18 2.84 9.28 -5.71
CA LEU A 18 2.30 8.40 -6.75
C LEU A 18 0.81 8.69 -6.95
N ASP A 19 0.40 8.91 -8.19
CA ASP A 19 -1.01 8.95 -8.56
C ASP A 19 -1.51 7.51 -8.80
N TRP A 20 -2.63 7.15 -8.18
CA TRP A 20 -3.29 5.86 -8.33
C TRP A 20 -3.53 5.48 -9.80
N LYS A 21 -3.79 6.48 -10.66
CA LYS A 21 -4.03 6.26 -12.08
C LYS A 21 -2.85 5.58 -12.76
N VAL A 22 -1.61 5.88 -12.36
CA VAL A 22 -0.40 5.22 -12.87
C VAL A 22 -0.38 3.73 -12.49
N ILE A 23 -0.76 3.41 -11.25
CA ILE A 23 -0.86 2.02 -10.77
C ILE A 23 -1.94 1.27 -11.56
N GLN A 24 -3.09 1.91 -11.78
CA GLN A 24 -4.21 1.32 -12.50
C GLN A 24 -3.91 1.09 -13.98
N GLU A 25 -3.23 2.04 -14.64
CA GLU A 25 -2.75 1.88 -16.02
C GLU A 25 -1.75 0.73 -16.11
N ALA A 26 -0.78 0.64 -15.18
CA ALA A 26 0.17 -0.47 -15.15
C ALA A 26 -0.52 -1.83 -14.96
N GLY A 27 -1.52 -1.89 -14.09
CA GLY A 27 -2.34 -3.09 -13.89
C GLY A 27 -3.13 -3.48 -15.14
N THR A 28 -3.66 -2.51 -15.88
CA THR A 28 -4.38 -2.74 -17.14
C THR A 28 -3.47 -3.23 -18.28
N MET A 29 -2.21 -2.81 -18.31
CA MET A 29 -1.26 -3.17 -19.37
C MET A 29 -0.85 -4.65 -19.38
N GLN A 30 -1.06 -5.38 -18.28
CA GLN A 30 -0.79 -6.82 -18.10
C GLN A 30 0.65 -7.31 -18.37
N SER A 31 1.54 -6.42 -18.81
CA SER A 31 2.91 -6.70 -19.25
C SER A 31 3.96 -6.18 -18.27
N LEU A 32 3.54 -5.41 -17.26
CA LEU A 32 4.38 -4.81 -16.25
C LEU A 32 4.29 -5.56 -14.92
N ASP A 33 5.46 -5.71 -14.30
CA ASP A 33 5.59 -6.07 -12.90
C ASP A 33 6.03 -4.80 -12.15
N ILE A 34 5.34 -4.47 -11.06
CA ILE A 34 5.60 -3.24 -10.30
C ILE A 34 5.93 -3.52 -8.84
N PHE A 35 6.86 -2.73 -8.31
CA PHE A 35 7.07 -2.59 -6.88
C PHE A 35 6.49 -1.25 -6.42
N ILE A 36 5.79 -1.25 -5.29
CA ILE A 36 5.16 -0.05 -4.72
C ILE A 36 5.60 0.12 -3.28
N ASN A 37 6.06 1.32 -2.95
CA ASN A 37 6.42 1.72 -1.59
C ASN A 37 5.21 2.38 -0.90
N PHE A 38 4.48 1.63 -0.07
CA PHE A 38 3.32 2.16 0.66
C PHE A 38 3.75 2.89 1.95
N PRO A 39 3.65 4.24 2.00
CA PRO A 39 4.34 5.04 3.00
C PRO A 39 3.55 5.15 4.32
N ILE A 40 3.35 4.02 5.01
CA ILE A 40 2.47 3.95 6.20
C ILE A 40 2.86 4.93 7.31
N TYR A 41 4.14 5.26 7.46
CA TYR A 41 4.59 6.26 8.43
C TYR A 41 4.13 7.67 8.08
N ASP A 42 4.27 8.09 6.82
CA ASP A 42 3.79 9.39 6.33
C ASP A 42 2.26 9.49 6.47
N ILE A 43 1.54 8.44 6.07
CA ILE A 43 0.09 8.33 6.22
C ILE A 43 -0.32 8.47 7.69
N ASN A 44 0.40 7.81 8.60
CA ASN A 44 0.10 7.86 10.02
C ASN A 44 0.28 9.25 10.64
N ILE A 45 1.30 9.99 10.21
CA ILE A 45 1.65 11.29 10.79
C ILE A 45 0.84 12.41 10.16
N ASN A 46 0.52 12.32 8.87
CA ASN A 46 -0.05 13.44 8.12
C ASN A 46 -1.53 13.25 7.77
N VAL A 47 -2.08 12.03 7.85
CA VAL A 47 -3.45 11.73 7.37
C VAL A 47 -4.31 11.09 8.46
N LEU A 48 -3.79 10.08 9.16
CA LEU A 48 -4.59 9.26 10.08
C LEU A 48 -4.55 9.80 11.51
N HIS A 49 -5.08 11.01 11.69
CA HIS A 49 -5.28 11.63 13.00
C HIS A 49 -6.54 11.07 13.69
N HIS A 50 -6.60 11.18 15.01
CA HIS A 50 -7.84 10.90 15.75
C HIS A 50 -8.93 11.93 15.44
N ASP A 51 -8.57 13.22 15.36
CA ASP A 51 -9.48 14.26 14.89
C ASP A 51 -9.14 14.64 13.43
N GLN A 52 -9.98 14.17 12.50
CA GLN A 52 -9.86 14.44 11.08
C GLN A 52 -9.93 15.94 10.72
N LYS A 53 -10.53 16.79 11.58
CA LYS A 53 -10.58 18.25 11.36
C LYS A 53 -9.21 18.91 11.47
N THR A 54 -8.26 18.24 12.14
CA THR A 54 -6.88 18.74 12.31
C THR A 54 -5.98 18.41 11.13
N VAL A 55 -6.45 17.56 10.20
CA VAL A 55 -5.68 17.17 9.02
C VAL A 55 -5.75 18.27 7.96
N LEU A 56 -4.59 18.69 7.44
CA LEU A 56 -4.57 19.70 6.37
C LEU A 56 -5.23 19.13 5.10
N PRO A 57 -6.08 19.91 4.40
CA PRO A 57 -6.74 19.46 3.17
C PRO A 57 -5.78 18.87 2.12
N LEU A 58 -4.58 19.44 2.00
CA LEU A 58 -3.53 18.94 1.10
C LEU A 58 -3.13 17.48 1.39
N HIS A 59 -3.09 17.05 2.66
CA HIS A 59 -2.75 15.67 2.99
C HIS A 59 -3.86 14.69 2.63
N ILE A 60 -5.12 15.13 2.78
CA ILE A 60 -6.29 14.38 2.30
C ILE A 60 -6.26 14.25 0.79
N GLU A 61 -6.00 15.33 0.05
CA GLU A 61 -5.89 15.31 -1.41
C GLU A 61 -4.78 14.37 -1.88
N ARG A 62 -3.61 14.42 -1.25
CA ARG A 62 -2.50 13.49 -1.55
C ARG A 62 -2.85 12.04 -1.24
N MET A 63 -3.56 11.77 -0.14
CA MET A 63 -4.03 10.42 0.18
C MET A 63 -5.08 9.94 -0.84
N ASN A 64 -6.03 10.80 -1.21
CA ASN A 64 -7.03 10.50 -2.24
C ASN A 64 -6.36 10.24 -3.60
N ALA A 65 -5.34 11.00 -3.98
CA ALA A 65 -4.59 10.79 -5.21
C ALA A 65 -3.82 9.46 -5.18
N TYR A 66 -3.18 9.13 -4.05
CA TYR A 66 -2.41 7.90 -3.90
C TYR A 66 -3.29 6.64 -3.82
N TRP A 67 -4.39 6.72 -3.06
CA TRP A 67 -5.34 5.62 -2.89
C TRP A 67 -6.29 5.50 -4.10
N GLY A 68 -6.54 6.61 -4.78
CA GLY A 68 -7.42 6.74 -5.95
C GLY A 68 -8.82 7.27 -5.63
N ASP A 69 -9.26 7.22 -4.37
CA ASP A 69 -10.54 7.74 -3.90
C ASP A 69 -10.53 7.89 -2.37
N GLU A 70 -11.69 8.22 -1.80
CA GLU A 70 -11.89 8.45 -0.38
C GLU A 70 -12.15 7.16 0.44
N SER A 71 -12.16 5.98 -0.19
CA SER A 71 -12.53 4.71 0.44
C SER A 71 -11.56 4.26 1.53
N TRP A 72 -10.34 4.81 1.58
CA TRP A 72 -9.40 4.54 2.67
C TRP A 72 -9.96 4.93 4.04
N ARG A 73 -10.89 5.90 4.12
CA ARG A 73 -11.48 6.34 5.39
C ARG A 73 -12.26 5.23 6.09
N SER A 74 -13.07 4.47 5.35
CA SER A 74 -13.86 3.36 5.92
C SER A 74 -12.99 2.17 6.34
N VAL A 75 -11.79 2.06 5.77
CA VAL A 75 -10.80 1.06 6.16
C VAL A 75 -10.02 1.52 7.39
N ALA A 76 -9.65 2.79 7.44
CA ALA A 76 -8.75 3.35 8.44
C ALA A 76 -9.38 3.51 9.83
N TYR A 77 -10.70 3.58 9.90
CA TYR A 77 -11.44 3.83 11.14
C TYR A 77 -12.53 2.78 11.36
N GLU A 78 -12.60 2.26 12.58
CA GLU A 78 -13.74 1.48 13.05
C GLU A 78 -14.56 2.29 14.03
N LYS A 79 -15.87 2.13 13.94
CA LYS A 79 -16.79 2.73 14.91
C LYS A 79 -16.88 1.81 16.12
N SER A 80 -16.32 2.22 17.25
CA SER A 80 -16.56 1.59 18.54
C SER A 80 -17.69 2.33 19.26
N HIS A 81 -18.57 1.59 19.93
CA HIS A 81 -19.61 2.19 20.76
C HIS A 81 -19.01 2.38 22.16
N GLY A 82 -18.72 3.64 22.51
CA GLY A 82 -18.39 4.01 23.87
C GLY A 82 -19.62 4.05 24.76
N LEU A 83 -19.40 4.19 26.07
CA LEU A 83 -20.46 4.23 27.08
C LEU A 83 -21.44 5.41 26.89
N PHE A 84 -21.02 6.45 26.17
CA PHE A 84 -21.81 7.69 25.97
C PHE A 84 -21.85 8.19 24.52
N GLU A 85 -20.92 7.78 23.65
CA GLU A 85 -20.83 8.23 22.25
C GLU A 85 -20.21 7.15 21.34
N THR A 86 -20.51 7.18 20.04
CA THR A 86 -19.79 6.39 19.03
C THR A 86 -18.43 7.05 18.76
N MET A 87 -17.35 6.32 19.02
CA MET A 87 -15.97 6.77 18.78
C MET A 87 -15.42 6.15 17.50
N GLU A 88 -14.56 6.88 16.79
CA GLU A 88 -13.81 6.34 15.65
C GLU A 88 -12.39 5.96 16.10
N GLU A 89 -12.10 4.67 16.10
CA GLU A 89 -10.81 4.12 16.45
C GLU A 89 -10.01 3.80 15.19
N LYS A 90 -8.78 4.31 15.15
CA LYS A 90 -7.84 4.02 14.08
C LYS A 90 -7.42 2.56 14.11
N VAL A 91 -7.54 1.89 12.96
CA VAL A 91 -7.16 0.48 12.83
C VAL A 91 -5.65 0.27 12.75
N SER A 92 -5.22 -0.98 12.82
CA SER A 92 -3.80 -1.33 12.66
C SER A 92 -3.24 -0.99 11.27
N ASN A 93 -1.95 -0.62 11.24
CA ASN A 93 -1.18 -0.42 10.00
C ASN A 93 -1.29 -1.59 9.02
N ARG A 94 -1.33 -2.82 9.55
CA ARG A 94 -1.46 -4.05 8.75
C ARG A 94 -2.79 -4.09 8.01
N ARG A 95 -3.90 -3.69 8.64
CA ARG A 95 -5.22 -3.69 7.98
C ARG A 95 -5.26 -2.74 6.79
N LEU A 96 -4.67 -1.55 6.94
CA LEU A 96 -4.61 -0.59 5.85
C LEU A 96 -3.74 -1.12 4.69
N ALA A 97 -2.61 -1.76 5.01
CA ALA A 97 -1.76 -2.41 4.02
C ALA A 97 -2.49 -3.56 3.29
N GLU A 98 -3.21 -4.43 4.01
CA GLU A 98 -4.00 -5.50 3.38
C GLU A 98 -5.14 -4.94 2.52
N ALA A 99 -5.82 -3.88 2.94
CA ALA A 99 -6.85 -3.26 2.11
C ALA A 99 -6.26 -2.65 0.83
N PHE A 100 -5.08 -2.03 0.91
CA PHE A 100 -4.36 -1.55 -0.28
C PHE A 100 -3.96 -2.73 -1.19
N ARG A 101 -3.51 -3.83 -0.62
CA ARG A 101 -3.23 -5.08 -1.34
C ARG A 101 -4.43 -5.58 -2.14
N GLU A 102 -5.59 -5.66 -1.49
CA GLU A 102 -6.83 -6.10 -2.13
C GLU A 102 -7.29 -5.13 -3.20
N ARG A 103 -7.03 -3.82 -3.02
CA ARG A 103 -7.29 -2.82 -4.04
C ARG A 103 -6.42 -3.01 -5.28
N LEU A 104 -5.13 -3.33 -5.11
CA LEU A 104 -4.25 -3.67 -6.24
C LEU A 104 -4.78 -4.86 -7.05
N LYS A 105 -5.38 -5.85 -6.37
CA LYS A 105 -5.96 -7.02 -7.03
C LYS A 105 -7.29 -6.69 -7.73
N THR A 106 -8.20 -6.04 -7.01
CA THR A 106 -9.61 -5.91 -7.42
C THR A 106 -9.87 -4.68 -8.29
N VAL A 107 -9.15 -3.58 -8.05
CA VAL A 107 -9.35 -2.31 -8.77
C VAL A 107 -8.28 -2.09 -9.84
N ALA A 108 -7.00 -2.31 -9.52
CA ALA A 108 -5.94 -2.22 -10.53
C ALA A 108 -5.82 -3.49 -11.39
N GLY A 109 -6.41 -4.61 -10.96
CA GLY A 109 -6.53 -5.83 -11.77
C GLY A 109 -5.31 -6.75 -11.73
N PHE A 110 -4.32 -6.52 -10.87
CA PHE A 110 -3.18 -7.43 -10.75
C PHE A 110 -3.62 -8.80 -10.23
N THR A 111 -3.34 -9.85 -11.00
CA THR A 111 -3.76 -11.20 -10.60
C THR A 111 -2.95 -11.77 -9.43
N ARG A 112 -1.72 -11.26 -9.21
CA ARG A 112 -0.82 -11.74 -8.16
C ARG A 112 -0.21 -10.58 -7.40
N VAL A 113 -0.55 -10.53 -6.11
CA VAL A 113 -0.04 -9.54 -5.16
C VAL A 113 0.23 -10.30 -3.86
N PRO A 114 1.47 -10.77 -3.61
CA PRO A 114 1.81 -11.46 -2.35
C PRO A 114 1.65 -10.54 -1.14
N GLU A 115 1.82 -11.09 0.07
CA GLU A 115 1.81 -10.27 1.29
C GLU A 115 2.94 -9.23 1.22
N PRO A 116 2.67 -7.97 1.61
CA PRO A 116 3.69 -6.93 1.57
C PRO A 116 4.77 -7.14 2.63
N LEU A 117 6.01 -6.77 2.29
CA LEU A 117 7.12 -6.81 3.24
C LEU A 117 7.10 -5.55 4.13
N PRO A 118 6.91 -5.66 5.46
CA PRO A 118 7.01 -4.53 6.37
C PRO A 118 8.47 -4.11 6.53
N MET A 119 8.77 -2.85 6.22
CA MET A 119 10.11 -2.28 6.31
C MET A 119 10.21 -1.42 7.56
N ARG A 120 11.17 -1.72 8.43
CA ARG A 120 11.34 -1.08 9.74
C ARG A 120 12.53 -0.13 9.76
N ASN A 121 12.44 0.94 10.54
CA ASN A 121 13.60 1.76 10.88
C ASN A 121 14.47 1.09 11.96
N GLY A 122 15.60 1.73 12.31
CA GLY A 122 16.48 1.24 13.39
C GLY A 122 15.86 1.21 14.79
N LYS A 123 14.66 1.77 14.99
CA LYS A 123 13.88 1.69 16.23
C LYS A 123 12.81 0.58 16.19
N GLY A 124 12.77 -0.21 15.11
CA GLY A 124 11.81 -1.29 14.92
C GLY A 124 10.41 -0.85 14.48
N SER A 125 10.14 0.44 14.29
CA SER A 125 8.85 0.93 13.78
C SER A 125 8.74 0.70 12.27
N ILE A 126 7.58 0.22 11.80
CA ILE A 126 7.32 0.05 10.37
C ILE A 126 7.17 1.42 9.72
N VAL A 127 8.05 1.71 8.75
CA VAL A 127 8.08 2.98 8.01
C VAL A 127 7.26 2.88 6.72
N TYR A 128 7.38 1.75 6.03
CA TYR A 128 6.64 1.48 4.80
C TYR A 128 6.40 -0.01 4.60
N TYR A 129 5.44 -0.33 3.74
CA TYR A 129 5.19 -1.68 3.25
C TYR A 129 5.62 -1.75 1.79
N LEU A 130 6.53 -2.67 1.46
CA LEU A 130 6.93 -2.90 0.08
C LEU A 130 6.00 -3.94 -0.55
N PHE A 131 5.26 -3.51 -1.58
CA PHE A 131 4.38 -4.35 -2.36
C PHE A 131 5.07 -4.78 -3.65
N PHE A 132 4.68 -5.95 -4.13
CA PHE A 132 4.92 -6.42 -5.48
C PHE A 132 3.58 -6.78 -6.10
N ALA A 133 3.36 -6.34 -7.33
CA ALA A 133 2.15 -6.64 -8.08
C ALA A 133 2.50 -7.06 -9.51
N SER A 134 1.92 -8.17 -9.95
CA SER A 134 2.24 -8.83 -11.20
C SER A 134 1.05 -9.57 -11.77
N HIS A 135 1.11 -9.86 -13.07
CA HIS A 135 0.20 -10.80 -13.73
C HIS A 135 0.80 -12.20 -13.92
N LYS A 136 2.09 -12.38 -13.63
CA LYS A 136 2.86 -13.60 -13.93
C LYS A 136 3.21 -14.38 -12.67
N GLY A 137 2.94 -15.69 -12.68
CA GLY A 137 3.21 -16.57 -11.53
C GLY A 137 4.68 -16.76 -11.17
N THR A 138 5.58 -16.74 -12.16
CA THR A 138 7.01 -16.98 -11.90
C THR A 138 7.65 -15.88 -11.06
N ALA A 139 7.24 -14.62 -11.25
CA ALA A 139 7.78 -13.49 -10.53
C ALA A 139 7.34 -13.48 -9.06
N GLU A 140 6.10 -13.90 -8.77
CA GLU A 140 5.57 -14.05 -7.41
C GLU A 140 6.44 -14.98 -6.55
N ASN A 141 6.81 -16.17 -7.06
CA ASN A 141 7.60 -17.13 -6.29
C ASN A 141 8.98 -16.58 -5.91
N ILE A 142 9.64 -15.87 -6.83
CA ILE A 142 10.94 -15.26 -6.60
C ILE A 142 10.82 -14.14 -5.58
N VAL A 143 9.81 -13.28 -5.72
CA VAL A 143 9.62 -12.14 -4.83
C VAL A 143 9.21 -12.58 -3.43
N THR A 144 8.30 -13.54 -3.29
CA THR A 144 7.93 -14.13 -1.99
C THR A 144 9.16 -14.74 -1.31
N TYR A 145 9.98 -15.49 -2.04
CA TYR A 145 11.24 -16.03 -1.51
C TYR A 145 12.19 -14.92 -1.02
N ILE A 146 12.33 -13.85 -1.81
CA ILE A 146 13.12 -12.67 -1.45
C ILE A 146 12.56 -12.01 -0.18
N PHE A 147 11.25 -11.76 -0.12
CA PHE A 147 10.58 -11.14 1.02
C PHE A 147 10.76 -11.98 2.28
N ASP A 148 10.56 -13.30 2.21
CA ASP A 148 10.77 -14.21 3.33
C ASP A 148 12.22 -14.21 3.82
N LYS A 149 13.18 -14.13 2.90
CA LYS A 149 14.60 -14.05 3.26
C LYS A 149 14.91 -12.75 3.99
N PHE A 150 14.44 -11.61 3.48
CA PHE A 150 14.71 -10.32 4.11
C PHE A 150 13.92 -10.08 5.41
N ALA A 151 12.70 -10.61 5.52
CA ALA A 151 11.93 -10.60 6.75
C ALA A 151 12.65 -11.34 7.90
N ARG A 152 13.40 -12.40 7.58
CA ARG A 152 14.16 -13.21 8.56
C ARG A 152 15.52 -12.63 8.94
N GLN A 153 16.10 -11.73 8.14
CA GLN A 153 17.49 -11.27 8.28
C GLN A 153 17.67 -9.99 9.10
N ARG A 154 16.60 -9.41 9.65
CA ARG A 154 16.68 -8.19 10.49
C ARG A 154 16.04 -8.43 11.85
N ILE A 155 16.86 -8.95 12.77
CA ILE A 155 16.77 -8.75 14.22
C ILE A 155 17.49 -7.44 14.54
#